data_AF-A0A345JRW8-F1
#
_entry.id   AF-A0A345JRW8-F1
#
_cell.length_a   1.000
_cell.length_b   1.000
_cell.length_c   1.000
_cell.angle_alpha   90.00
_cell.angle_beta   90.00
_cell.angle_gamma   90.00
#
_symmetry.space_group_name_H-M   'P 1'
#
loop_
_entity.id
_entity.type
_entity.pdbx_description
1 polymer ?
#
loop_
_entity_poly.entity_id
_entity_poly.type
_entity_poly.pdbx_seq_one_letter_code
_entity_poly.pdbx_strand_id
1 'polypeptide(L)'
;MVDKIQGFLSSKHVNKIINAPLKIKIPVMIVVFVLFVFIFYGMLVGPVLSKANQVQNHIQTMEAQIPRLVKKDKDLAALKEQVKMLEQHNVEERFSIPERHSVPIFLSALNEAISSSDVTIIDLSPAGVEKNKYLDLYALDFKAKLSGNFSQLIKLFVALIDMKDITVIRDISIKKESDDKLVTELNLQTYSRQGVGA
;
A
#
# COMPACT_ATOMS: atom_id res chain seq x y z
N MET A 1 12.53 -62.55 4.07
CA MET A 1 11.55 -62.08 5.11
C MET A 1 10.79 -63.25 5.74
N VAL A 2 10.55 -64.34 4.99
CA VAL A 2 9.96 -65.60 5.49
C VAL A 2 10.80 -66.28 6.59
N ASP A 3 12.13 -66.26 6.50
CA ASP A 3 13.03 -66.87 7.52
C ASP A 3 12.93 -66.24 8.92
N LYS A 4 12.64 -64.92 8.99
CA LYS A 4 12.47 -64.23 10.28
C LYS A 4 11.16 -64.60 10.97
N ILE A 5 10.12 -64.96 10.21
CA ILE A 5 8.84 -65.42 10.75
C ILE A 5 8.99 -66.85 11.30
N GLN A 6 9.78 -67.69 10.63
CA GLN A 6 10.07 -69.07 11.05
C GLN A 6 10.83 -69.15 12.39
N GLY A 7 11.79 -68.24 12.61
CA GLY A 7 12.51 -68.15 13.89
C GLY A 7 11.64 -67.71 15.07
N PHE A 8 10.61 -66.89 14.83
CA PHE A 8 9.69 -66.42 15.88
C PHE A 8 8.69 -67.51 16.32
N LEU A 9 8.27 -68.36 15.38
CA LEU A 9 7.38 -69.50 15.62
C LEU A 9 8.10 -70.69 16.29
N SER A 10 9.44 -70.74 16.24
CA SER A 10 10.26 -71.80 16.84
C SER A 10 10.74 -71.48 18.27
N SER A 11 10.09 -70.55 18.96
CA SER A 11 10.42 -70.27 20.36
C SER A 11 9.81 -71.33 21.30
N LYS A 12 10.56 -71.71 22.33
CA LYS A 12 10.17 -72.70 23.36
C LYS A 12 8.79 -72.41 24.00
N HIS A 13 8.35 -71.15 23.98
CA HIS A 13 7.06 -70.70 24.51
C HIS A 13 5.89 -70.93 23.54
N VAL A 14 6.10 -70.84 22.22
CA VAL A 14 5.07 -71.09 21.20
C VAL A 14 4.70 -72.57 21.16
N ASN A 15 5.68 -73.48 21.20
CA ASN A 15 5.43 -74.93 21.29
C ASN A 15 4.70 -75.34 22.59
N LYS A 16 4.93 -74.62 23.70
CA LYS A 16 4.23 -74.86 24.97
C LYS A 16 2.76 -74.46 24.93
N ILE A 17 2.42 -73.43 24.15
CA ILE A 17 1.03 -72.96 23.96
C ILE A 17 0.27 -73.85 22.97
N ILE A 18 0.95 -74.37 21.93
CA ILE A 18 0.34 -75.25 20.92
C ILE A 18 -0.08 -76.61 21.51
N ASN A 19 0.73 -77.14 22.45
CA ASN A 19 0.51 -78.42 23.13
C ASN A 19 -0.28 -78.30 24.46
N ALA A 20 -0.82 -77.11 24.78
CA ALA A 20 -1.61 -76.87 25.99
C ALA A 20 -3.05 -77.42 25.87
N PRO A 21 -3.71 -77.77 27.00
CA PRO A 21 -5.09 -78.23 26.99
C PRO A 21 -6.06 -77.19 26.41
N LEU A 22 -7.12 -77.66 25.74
CA LEU A 22 -8.05 -76.85 24.92
C LEU A 22 -8.58 -75.58 25.61
N LYS A 23 -8.77 -75.63 26.94
CA LYS A 23 -9.29 -74.54 27.77
C LYS A 23 -8.39 -73.28 27.77
N ILE A 24 -7.09 -73.43 27.55
CA ILE A 24 -6.12 -72.32 27.54
C ILE A 24 -5.80 -71.88 26.10
N LYS A 25 -5.85 -72.81 25.14
CA LYS A 25 -5.54 -72.54 23.73
C LYS A 25 -6.55 -71.60 23.08
N ILE A 26 -7.84 -71.80 23.34
CA ILE A 26 -8.93 -70.99 22.77
C ILE A 26 -8.84 -69.51 23.18
N PRO A 27 -8.76 -69.14 24.48
CA PRO A 27 -8.70 -67.73 24.87
C PRO A 27 -7.43 -67.04 24.36
N VAL A 28 -6.28 -67.71 24.36
CA VAL A 28 -5.03 -67.16 23.81
C VAL A 28 -5.16 -66.89 22.31
N MET A 29 -5.78 -67.79 21.56
CA MET A 29 -6.04 -67.60 20.13
C MET A 29 -6.97 -66.40 19.87
N ILE A 30 -8.02 -66.24 20.68
CA ILE A 30 -8.94 -65.10 20.59
C ILE A 30 -8.21 -63.79 20.86
N VAL A 31 -7.38 -63.73 21.91
CA VAL A 31 -6.61 -62.53 22.24
C VAL A 31 -5.68 -62.15 21.10
N VAL A 32 -4.94 -63.12 20.52
CA VAL A 32 -4.05 -62.88 19.38
C VAL A 32 -4.84 -62.42 18.15
N PHE A 33 -6.01 -63.00 17.91
CA PHE A 33 -6.88 -62.59 16.80
C PHE A 33 -7.39 -61.16 16.95
N VAL A 34 -7.86 -60.79 18.14
CA VAL A 34 -8.31 -59.41 18.44
C VAL A 34 -7.17 -58.41 18.26
N LEU A 35 -5.98 -58.76 18.74
CA LEU A 35 -4.78 -57.92 18.61
C LEU A 35 -4.39 -57.75 17.14
N PHE A 36 -4.50 -58.80 16.33
CA PHE A 36 -4.26 -58.76 14.90
C PHE A 36 -5.26 -57.85 14.17
N VAL A 37 -6.55 -57.95 14.48
CA VAL A 37 -7.60 -57.08 13.91
C VAL A 37 -7.35 -55.61 14.26
N PHE A 38 -6.96 -55.33 15.51
CA PHE A 38 -6.69 -53.97 15.97
C PHE A 38 -5.50 -53.33 15.24
N ILE A 39 -4.40 -54.08 15.09
CA ILE A 39 -3.21 -53.64 14.33
C ILE A 39 -3.56 -53.45 12.85
N PHE A 40 -4.30 -54.40 12.25
CA PHE A 40 -4.69 -54.32 10.85
C PHE A 40 -5.55 -53.08 10.57
N TYR A 41 -6.54 -52.81 11.41
CA TYR A 41 -7.40 -51.64 11.27
C TYR A 41 -6.62 -50.33 11.46
N GLY A 42 -5.78 -50.24 12.50
CA GLY A 42 -4.97 -49.04 12.77
C GLY A 42 -3.94 -48.75 11.67
N MET A 43 -3.29 -49.78 11.12
CA MET A 43 -2.19 -49.61 10.17
C MET A 43 -2.64 -49.50 8.72
N LEU A 44 -3.74 -50.13 8.31
CA LEU A 44 -4.20 -50.11 6.91
C LEU A 44 -5.40 -49.19 6.68
N VAL A 45 -6.39 -49.20 7.58
CA VAL A 45 -7.63 -48.42 7.39
C VAL A 45 -7.45 -46.98 7.89
N GLY A 46 -6.84 -46.81 9.06
CA GLY A 46 -6.54 -45.50 9.66
C GLY A 46 -5.86 -44.50 8.71
N PRO A 47 -4.72 -44.83 8.07
CA PRO A 47 -4.02 -43.88 7.20
C PRO A 47 -4.77 -43.57 5.90
N VAL A 48 -5.57 -44.52 5.39
CA VAL A 48 -6.37 -44.30 4.16
C VAL A 48 -7.53 -43.34 4.45
N LEU A 49 -8.23 -43.52 5.58
CA LEU A 49 -9.30 -42.61 6.00
C LEU A 49 -8.76 -41.21 6.33
N SER A 50 -7.60 -41.14 6.99
CA SER A 50 -6.96 -39.87 7.33
C SER A 50 -6.54 -39.09 6.08
N LYS A 51 -5.96 -39.77 5.07
CA LYS A 51 -5.62 -39.15 3.78
C LYS A 51 -6.85 -38.66 3.04
N ALA A 52 -7.93 -39.43 3.01
CA ALA A 52 -9.18 -39.01 2.37
C ALA A 52 -9.76 -37.74 3.01
N ASN A 53 -9.77 -37.68 4.35
CA ASN A 53 -10.23 -36.50 5.08
C ASN A 53 -9.29 -35.29 4.91
N GLN A 54 -7.98 -35.51 4.85
CA GLN A 54 -7.03 -34.42 4.55
C GLN A 54 -7.25 -33.84 3.15
N VAL A 55 -7.46 -34.69 2.15
CA VAL A 55 -7.75 -34.24 0.77
C VAL A 55 -9.09 -33.50 0.71
N GLN A 56 -10.13 -34.03 1.35
CA GLN A 56 -11.44 -33.37 1.43
C GLN A 56 -11.35 -31.98 2.07
N ASN A 57 -10.64 -31.87 3.21
CA ASN A 57 -10.42 -30.60 3.89
C ASN A 57 -9.59 -29.64 3.02
N HIS A 58 -8.60 -30.14 2.30
CA HIS A 58 -7.79 -29.33 1.40
C HIS A 58 -8.65 -28.73 0.27
N ILE A 59 -9.51 -29.53 -0.36
CA ILE A 59 -10.46 -29.08 -1.38
C ILE A 59 -11.36 -27.97 -0.83
N GLN A 60 -11.96 -28.18 0.35
CA GLN A 60 -12.83 -27.17 0.97
C GLN A 60 -12.09 -25.87 1.28
N THR A 61 -10.84 -25.94 1.75
CA THR A 61 -10.04 -24.74 2.00
C THR A 61 -9.67 -23.99 0.73
N MET A 62 -9.46 -24.69 -0.38
CA MET A 62 -9.19 -24.07 -1.68
C MET A 62 -10.44 -23.43 -2.28
N GLU A 63 -11.60 -24.11 -2.22
CA GLU A 63 -12.89 -23.55 -2.65
C GLU A 63 -13.25 -22.28 -1.89
N ALA A 64 -12.95 -22.21 -0.58
CA ALA A 64 -13.15 -21.01 0.23
C ALA A 64 -12.19 -19.85 -0.12
N GLN A 65 -11.05 -20.13 -0.75
CA GLN A 65 -10.07 -19.11 -1.15
C GLN A 65 -10.38 -18.50 -2.52
N ILE A 66 -11.01 -19.25 -3.42
CA ILE A 66 -11.42 -18.78 -4.76
C ILE A 66 -12.24 -17.47 -4.71
N PRO A 67 -13.33 -17.33 -3.93
CA PRO A 67 -14.10 -16.09 -3.90
C PRO A 67 -13.32 -14.91 -3.32
N ARG A 68 -12.37 -15.17 -2.40
CA ARG A 68 -11.49 -14.12 -1.86
C ARG A 68 -10.49 -13.61 -2.91
N LEU A 69 -9.95 -14.50 -3.73
CA LEU A 69 -9.05 -14.17 -4.82
C LEU A 69 -9.79 -13.44 -5.95
N VAL A 70 -10.98 -13.91 -6.34
CA VAL A 70 -11.84 -13.25 -7.35
C VAL A 70 -12.24 -11.85 -6.89
N LYS A 71 -12.55 -11.64 -5.60
CA LYS A 71 -12.85 -10.31 -5.07
C LYS A 71 -11.65 -9.36 -5.18
N LYS A 72 -10.46 -9.83 -4.78
CA LYS A 72 -9.22 -9.05 -4.90
C LYS A 72 -8.91 -8.66 -6.35
N ASP A 73 -9.17 -9.53 -7.31
CA ASP A 73 -8.92 -9.27 -8.72
C ASP A 73 -9.91 -8.25 -9.31
N LYS A 74 -11.19 -8.34 -8.92
CA LYS A 74 -12.20 -7.32 -9.24
C LYS A 74 -11.87 -5.97 -8.63
N ASP A 75 -11.43 -5.95 -7.37
CA ASP A 75 -11.01 -4.72 -6.69
C ASP A 75 -9.77 -4.11 -7.37
N LEU A 76 -8.86 -4.94 -7.89
CA LEU A 76 -7.67 -4.50 -8.63
C LEU A 76 -8.04 -3.92 -10.00
N ALA A 77 -8.98 -4.54 -10.72
CA ALA A 77 -9.51 -4.00 -11.97
C ALA A 77 -10.23 -2.66 -11.75
N ALA A 78 -11.09 -2.57 -10.73
CA ALA A 78 -11.77 -1.34 -10.36
C ALA A 78 -10.78 -0.23 -9.94
N LEU A 79 -9.72 -0.59 -9.22
CA LEU A 79 -8.66 0.35 -8.84
C LEU A 79 -7.87 0.84 -10.05
N LYS A 80 -7.56 -0.04 -11.02
CA LYS A 80 -6.92 0.36 -12.28
C LYS A 80 -7.80 1.31 -13.10
N GLU A 81 -9.11 1.08 -13.15
CA GLU A 81 -10.04 2.02 -13.79
C GLU A 81 -10.06 3.37 -13.08
N GLN A 82 -10.11 3.40 -11.75
CA GLN A 82 -10.04 4.66 -11.00
C GLN A 82 -8.74 5.40 -11.25
N VAL A 83 -7.59 4.71 -11.25
CA VAL A 83 -6.29 5.32 -11.58
C VAL A 83 -6.30 5.86 -13.01
N LYS A 84 -6.82 5.11 -13.98
CA LYS A 84 -6.91 5.54 -15.37
C LYS A 84 -7.84 6.76 -15.54
N MET A 85 -8.97 6.79 -14.84
CA MET A 85 -9.85 7.96 -14.84
C MET A 85 -9.17 9.17 -14.19
N LEU A 86 -8.45 8.99 -13.09
CA LEU A 86 -7.67 10.07 -12.46
C LEU A 86 -6.51 10.55 -13.33
N GLU A 87 -5.86 9.66 -14.09
CA GLU A 87 -4.83 10.01 -15.06
C GLU A 87 -5.44 10.77 -16.25
N GLN A 88 -6.60 10.33 -16.76
CA GLN A 88 -7.31 11.05 -17.82
C GLN A 88 -7.80 12.41 -17.35
N HIS A 89 -8.36 12.52 -16.14
CA HIS A 89 -8.68 13.80 -15.51
C HIS A 89 -7.44 14.68 -15.34
N ASN A 90 -6.29 14.15 -14.93
CA ASN A 90 -5.04 14.93 -14.88
C ASN A 90 -4.53 15.39 -16.26
N VAL A 91 -4.85 14.66 -17.33
CA VAL A 91 -4.49 15.02 -18.71
C VAL A 91 -5.44 16.07 -19.29
N GLU A 92 -6.73 15.99 -18.95
CA GLU A 92 -7.76 16.93 -19.39
C GLU A 92 -7.77 18.22 -18.55
N GLU A 93 -7.64 18.09 -17.22
CA GLU A 93 -7.44 19.16 -16.25
C GLU A 93 -5.95 19.43 -16.03
N ARG A 94 -5.12 19.41 -17.09
CA ARG A 94 -3.73 19.91 -17.00
C ARG A 94 -3.78 21.38 -16.52
N PHE A 95 -3.85 21.58 -15.20
CA PHE A 95 -3.13 22.61 -14.48
C PHE A 95 -1.75 22.55 -15.10
N SER A 96 -1.45 23.55 -15.91
CA SER A 96 -0.29 23.58 -16.78
C SER A 96 0.94 23.65 -15.89
N ILE A 97 1.41 22.51 -15.36
CA ILE A 97 2.72 22.39 -14.73
C ILE A 97 3.70 22.65 -15.87
N PRO A 98 4.30 23.85 -15.96
CA PRO A 98 4.98 24.27 -17.17
C PRO A 98 6.19 23.36 -17.40
N GLU A 99 6.30 22.79 -18.60
CA GLU A 99 7.33 21.78 -18.92
C GLU A 99 8.74 22.39 -19.02
N ARG A 100 8.87 23.70 -19.29
CA ARG A 100 10.16 24.41 -19.42
C ARG A 100 10.04 25.88 -18.99
N HIS A 101 11.05 26.38 -18.27
CA HIS A 101 11.24 27.80 -17.92
C HIS A 101 10.13 28.48 -17.09
N SER A 102 9.62 27.81 -16.04
CA SER A 102 8.52 28.36 -15.24
C SER A 102 8.88 29.56 -14.37
N VAL A 103 10.14 29.75 -13.96
CA VAL A 103 10.50 30.84 -13.02
C VAL A 103 10.29 32.23 -13.62
N PRO A 104 10.86 32.60 -14.79
CA PRO A 104 10.67 33.95 -15.34
C PRO A 104 9.21 34.24 -15.72
N ILE A 105 8.48 33.23 -16.21
CA ILE A 105 7.07 33.35 -16.56
C ILE A 105 6.22 33.55 -15.30
N PHE A 106 6.46 32.75 -14.26
CA PHE A 106 5.82 32.90 -12.95
C PHE A 106 6.12 34.27 -12.33
N LEU A 107 7.37 34.72 -12.36
CA LEU A 107 7.75 36.04 -11.85
C LEU A 107 7.09 37.17 -12.64
N SER A 108 6.92 36.99 -13.96
CA SER A 108 6.21 37.96 -14.81
C SER A 108 4.73 38.01 -14.46
N ALA A 109 4.08 36.86 -14.32
CA ALA A 109 2.68 36.76 -13.94
C ALA A 109 2.42 37.25 -12.50
N LEU A 110 3.34 36.96 -11.57
CA LEU A 110 3.31 37.47 -10.20
C LEU A 110 3.47 39.00 -10.20
N ASN A 111 4.39 39.55 -11.01
CA ASN A 111 4.58 40.98 -11.12
C ASN A 111 3.35 41.67 -11.75
N GLU A 112 2.68 41.03 -12.70
CA GLU A 112 1.41 41.50 -13.28
C GLU A 112 0.27 41.49 -12.25
N ALA A 113 0.15 40.41 -11.46
CA ALA A 113 -0.81 40.31 -10.36
C ALA A 113 -0.55 41.38 -9.28
N ILE A 114 0.72 41.66 -8.95
CA ILE A 114 1.07 42.71 -7.99
C ILE A 114 0.79 44.09 -8.58
N SER A 115 1.18 44.34 -9.83
CA SER A 115 0.98 45.62 -10.51
C SER A 115 -0.50 45.97 -10.67
N SER A 116 -1.36 44.98 -10.95
CA SER A 116 -2.81 45.18 -11.07
C SER A 116 -3.52 45.45 -9.74
N SER A 117 -2.86 45.18 -8.61
CA SER A 117 -3.39 45.38 -7.26
C SER A 117 -2.97 46.70 -6.60
N ASP A 118 -2.17 47.52 -7.28
CA ASP A 118 -1.59 48.78 -6.77
C ASP A 118 -0.75 48.60 -5.48
N VAL A 119 -0.24 47.40 -5.23
CA VAL A 119 0.62 47.09 -4.06
C VAL A 119 2.08 47.37 -4.40
N THR A 120 2.81 47.97 -3.45
CA THR A 120 4.25 48.25 -3.63
C THR A 120 5.10 47.04 -3.24
N ILE A 121 5.97 46.58 -4.14
CA ILE A 121 6.96 45.55 -3.83
C ILE A 121 8.12 46.18 -3.05
N ILE A 122 8.35 45.71 -1.83
CA ILE A 122 9.51 46.09 -1.01
C ILE A 122 10.68 45.17 -1.34
N ASP A 123 10.42 43.86 -1.38
CA ASP A 123 11.43 42.84 -1.68
C ASP A 123 10.77 41.62 -2.32
N LEU A 124 11.45 41.00 -3.28
CA LEU A 124 11.05 39.73 -3.87
C LEU A 124 12.32 38.92 -4.13
N SER A 125 12.54 37.89 -3.32
CA SER A 125 13.76 37.09 -3.37
C SER A 125 13.46 35.59 -3.43
N PRO A 126 14.21 34.82 -4.24
CA PRO A 126 14.13 33.36 -4.21
C PRO A 126 14.70 32.84 -2.89
N ALA A 127 13.95 31.98 -2.21
CA ALA A 127 14.34 31.38 -0.94
C ALA A 127 15.05 30.03 -1.10
N GLY A 128 14.85 29.34 -2.22
CA GLY A 128 15.52 28.07 -2.51
C GLY A 128 14.79 27.20 -3.53
N VAL A 129 15.42 26.08 -3.86
CA VAL A 129 14.85 25.03 -4.73
C VAL A 129 14.95 23.71 -3.99
N GLU A 130 13.82 23.06 -3.75
CA GLU A 130 13.78 21.76 -3.09
C GLU A 130 13.13 20.71 -3.99
N LYS A 131 13.78 19.55 -4.14
CA LYS A 131 13.18 18.43 -4.87
C LYS A 131 12.15 17.75 -3.97
N ASN A 132 10.87 17.84 -4.34
CA ASN A 132 9.80 17.15 -3.65
C ASN A 132 9.87 15.64 -3.96
N LYS A 133 10.14 14.83 -2.93
CA LYS A 133 10.31 13.37 -3.04
C LYS A 133 9.05 12.63 -3.48
N TYR A 134 7.86 13.20 -3.26
CA TYR A 134 6.57 12.54 -3.52
C TYR A 134 6.03 12.83 -4.91
N LEU A 135 6.33 14.01 -5.44
CA LEU A 135 5.81 14.46 -6.74
C LEU A 135 6.85 14.33 -7.87
N ASP A 136 8.11 14.05 -7.54
CA ASP A 136 9.26 14.12 -8.46
C ASP A 136 9.34 15.48 -9.21
N LEU A 137 8.86 16.53 -8.54
CA LEU A 137 8.87 17.92 -8.99
C LEU A 137 9.85 18.74 -8.14
N TYR A 138 10.38 19.81 -8.71
CA TYR A 138 11.14 20.82 -8.00
C TYR A 138 10.20 21.91 -7.51
N ALA A 139 10.16 22.09 -6.18
CA ALA A 139 9.51 23.21 -5.53
C ALA A 139 10.45 24.42 -5.54
N LEU A 140 9.93 25.55 -5.96
CA LEU A 140 10.61 26.84 -6.05
C LEU A 140 9.98 27.76 -5.01
N ASP A 141 10.75 28.10 -3.99
CA ASP A 141 10.27 28.95 -2.90
C ASP A 141 10.67 30.41 -3.14
N PHE A 142 9.74 31.32 -2.92
CA PHE A 142 9.90 32.77 -3.04
C PHE A 142 9.41 33.46 -1.77
N LYS A 143 10.12 34.51 -1.38
CA LYS A 143 9.74 35.42 -0.31
C LYS A 143 9.41 36.77 -0.93
N ALA A 144 8.17 37.22 -0.73
CA ALA A 144 7.73 38.54 -1.16
C ALA A 144 7.41 39.39 0.07
N LYS A 145 7.93 40.61 0.10
CA LYS A 145 7.58 41.64 1.06
C LYS A 145 6.88 42.77 0.32
N LEU A 146 5.65 43.06 0.73
CA LEU A 146 4.73 43.93 0.02
C LEU A 146 4.17 44.98 0.97
N SER A 147 3.86 46.17 0.46
CA SER A 147 3.20 47.25 1.21
C SER A 147 1.97 47.76 0.48
N GLY A 148 0.84 47.83 1.18
CA GLY A 148 -0.41 48.35 0.64
C GLY A 148 -1.46 48.54 1.73
N ASN A 149 -2.60 49.12 1.39
CA ASN A 149 -3.76 49.15 2.26
C ASN A 149 -4.51 47.80 2.23
N PHE A 150 -5.47 47.61 3.13
CA PHE A 150 -6.21 46.35 3.23
C PHE A 150 -6.94 45.99 1.92
N SER A 151 -7.56 46.97 1.24
CA SER A 151 -8.28 46.72 -0.01
C SER A 151 -7.36 46.25 -1.14
N GLN A 152 -6.18 46.85 -1.26
CA GLN A 152 -5.15 46.47 -2.23
C GLN A 152 -4.64 45.05 -1.98
N LEU A 153 -4.42 44.68 -0.72
CA LEU A 153 -4.02 43.32 -0.37
C LEU A 153 -5.09 42.27 -0.72
N ILE A 154 -6.37 42.58 -0.51
CA ILE A 154 -7.45 41.68 -0.94
C ILE A 154 -7.48 41.50 -2.45
N LYS A 155 -7.32 42.59 -3.22
CA LYS A 155 -7.23 42.52 -4.69
C LYS A 155 -6.05 41.64 -5.13
N LEU A 156 -4.90 41.78 -4.47
CA LEU A 156 -3.74 40.94 -4.73
C LEU A 156 -4.06 39.45 -4.50
N PHE A 157 -4.67 39.10 -3.36
CA PHE A 157 -4.99 37.69 -3.08
C PHE A 157 -5.97 37.10 -4.10
N VAL A 158 -6.96 37.88 -4.55
CA VAL A 158 -7.86 37.45 -5.63
C VAL A 158 -7.08 37.23 -6.93
N ALA A 159 -6.22 38.17 -7.31
CA ALA A 159 -5.39 38.03 -8.51
C ALA A 159 -4.44 36.82 -8.45
N LEU A 160 -3.90 36.49 -7.27
CA LEU A 160 -3.05 35.32 -7.06
C LEU A 160 -3.83 34.00 -7.16
N ILE A 161 -5.09 33.97 -6.73
CA ILE A 161 -5.96 32.79 -6.85
C ILE A 161 -6.34 32.53 -8.32
N ASP A 162 -6.56 33.58 -9.09
CA ASP A 162 -6.90 33.49 -10.51
C ASP A 162 -5.70 33.17 -11.41
N MET A 163 -4.48 33.09 -10.86
CA MET A 163 -3.30 32.69 -11.63
C MET A 163 -3.44 31.25 -12.13
N LYS A 164 -3.18 31.06 -13.42
CA LYS A 164 -3.22 29.75 -14.09
C LYS A 164 -2.12 28.78 -13.61
N ASP A 165 -1.04 29.31 -13.05
CA ASP A 165 0.10 28.54 -12.55
C ASP A 165 -0.09 28.12 -11.08
N ILE A 166 0.35 26.90 -10.75
CA ILE A 166 0.27 26.37 -9.39
C ILE A 166 1.11 27.23 -8.45
N THR A 167 0.43 27.99 -7.60
CA THR A 167 1.03 28.88 -6.61
C THR A 167 0.44 28.58 -5.24
N VAL A 168 1.28 28.13 -4.32
CA VAL A 168 0.89 27.82 -2.94
C VAL A 168 1.42 28.92 -2.04
N ILE A 169 0.52 29.60 -1.34
CA ILE A 169 0.89 30.54 -0.29
C ILE A 169 1.05 29.74 1.01
N ARG A 170 2.27 29.63 1.51
CA ARG A 170 2.59 28.82 2.71
C ARG A 170 2.36 29.60 3.99
N ASP A 171 2.89 30.82 4.05
CA ASP A 171 2.84 31.67 5.23
C ASP A 171 2.51 33.10 4.81
N ILE A 172 1.68 33.74 5.62
CA ILE A 172 1.28 35.14 5.46
C ILE A 172 1.51 35.83 6.80
N SER A 173 2.35 36.86 6.83
CA SER A 173 2.56 37.70 8.01
C SER A 173 2.21 39.14 7.66
N ILE A 174 1.16 39.67 8.27
CA ILE A 174 0.69 41.05 8.05
C ILE A 174 1.02 41.88 9.29
N LYS A 175 1.73 42.99 9.09
CA LYS A 175 2.10 43.94 10.14
C LYS A 175 1.54 45.31 9.77
N LYS A 176 0.96 46.01 10.75
CA LYS A 176 0.53 47.40 10.60
C LYS A 176 1.74 48.32 10.70
N GLU A 177 2.01 49.09 9.64
CA GLU A 177 3.06 50.12 9.63
C GLU A 177 2.48 51.50 10.00
N SER A 178 1.28 51.81 9.50
CA SER A 178 0.53 53.02 9.86
C SER A 178 -0.98 52.79 9.79
N ASP A 179 -1.81 53.80 10.06
CA ASP A 179 -3.28 53.65 10.07
C ASP A 179 -3.89 53.13 8.77
N ASP A 180 -3.24 53.38 7.63
CA ASP A 180 -3.71 52.96 6.31
C ASP A 180 -2.69 52.12 5.52
N LYS A 181 -1.55 51.75 6.14
CA LYS A 181 -0.52 50.92 5.49
C LYS A 181 -0.22 49.65 6.26
N LEU A 182 -0.27 48.55 5.53
CA LEU A 182 0.06 47.21 5.97
C LEU A 182 1.29 46.72 5.19
N VAL A 183 2.23 46.14 5.91
CA VAL A 183 3.37 45.42 5.35
C VAL A 183 3.09 43.93 5.46
N THR A 184 3.06 43.25 4.33
CA THR A 184 2.74 41.83 4.22
C THR A 184 3.96 41.06 3.73
N GLU A 185 4.37 40.05 4.48
CA GLU A 185 5.41 39.10 4.12
C GLU A 185 4.72 37.79 3.70
N LEU A 186 4.99 37.35 2.47
CA LEU A 186 4.40 36.15 1.85
C LEU A 186 5.50 35.15 1.49
N ASN A 187 5.29 33.90 1.88
CA ASN A 187 6.07 32.76 1.37
C ASN A 187 5.26 32.08 0.27
N LEU A 188 5.73 32.19 -0.97
CA LEU A 188 5.10 31.62 -2.16
C LEU A 188 5.92 30.39 -2.60
N GLN A 189 5.23 29.34 -3.01
CA GLN A 189 5.85 28.13 -3.54
C GLN A 189 5.19 27.78 -4.88
N THR A 190 6.01 27.51 -5.90
CA THR A 190 5.54 27.00 -7.20
C THR A 190 6.30 25.73 -7.58
N TYR A 191 5.76 24.96 -8.52
CA TYR A 191 6.27 23.63 -8.89
C TYR A 191 6.73 23.58 -10.34
N SER A 192 7.85 22.92 -10.59
CA SER A 192 8.43 22.73 -11.92
C SER A 192 8.94 21.30 -12.13
N ARG A 193 8.86 20.79 -13.37
CA ARG A 193 9.31 19.43 -13.72
C ARG A 193 10.83 19.29 -13.90
N GLN A 194 11.55 20.35 -14.30
CA GLN A 194 12.98 20.25 -14.64
C GLN A 194 13.94 20.94 -13.65
N GLY A 195 13.44 21.55 -12.58
CA GLY A 195 14.29 22.30 -11.65
C GLY A 195 14.82 23.59 -12.28
N VAL A 196 15.59 24.36 -11.52
CA VAL A 196 16.26 25.55 -12.07
C VAL A 196 17.45 25.06 -12.88
N GLY A 197 17.30 25.10 -14.21
CA GLY A 197 18.41 24.80 -15.12
C GLY A 197 19.59 25.73 -14.87
N ALA A 198 20.77 25.13 -14.73
CA ALA A 198 22.03 25.78 -15.03
C ALA A 198 22.21 25.90 -16.54
#